data_AF-A0A9D0VH97-F1
#
_entry.id   AF-A0A9D0VH97-F1
#
_cell.length_a   1.000
_cell.length_b   1.000
_cell.length_c   1.000
_cell.angle_alpha   90.00
_cell.angle_beta   90.00
_cell.angle_gamma   90.00
#
_symmetry.space_group_name_H-M   'P 1'
#
loop_
_entity.id
_entity.type
_entity.pdbx_description
1 polymer ?
#
loop_
_entity_poly.entity_id
_entity_poly.type
_entity_poly.pdbx_seq_one_letter_code
_entity_poly.pdbx_strand_id
1 'polypeptide(L)'
;MSQDLEELFGEGSGAPQPRLRRVVILLVVGMITALLGLACSSVPGGALILLAWVAIEKEMDRVESGFLPADARRPIARLRTITLVSVVLVVLLFFVQLFLMCGGYYDLLWRAALTMLGGTLGS
;
A
#
# COMPACT_ATOMS: atom_id res chain seq x y z
N MET A 1 30.98 -8.14 -8.79
CA MET A 1 31.63 -7.40 -7.68
C MET A 1 32.15 -6.03 -8.12
N SER A 2 32.45 -5.79 -9.41
CA SER A 2 32.70 -4.45 -9.96
C SER A 2 31.41 -3.65 -10.23
N GLN A 3 30.30 -4.31 -10.58
CA GLN A 3 29.01 -3.66 -10.86
C GLN A 3 28.40 -2.94 -9.64
N ASP A 4 28.59 -3.44 -8.42
CA ASP A 4 28.09 -2.80 -7.20
C ASP A 4 28.91 -1.55 -6.80
N LEU A 5 30.15 -1.43 -7.26
CA LEU A 5 31.01 -0.25 -7.02
C LEU A 5 30.80 0.84 -8.09
N GLU A 6 30.46 0.45 -9.31
CA GLU A 6 30.05 1.35 -10.40
C GLU A 6 28.68 1.99 -10.13
N GLU A 7 27.79 1.29 -9.40
CA GLU A 7 26.52 1.84 -8.90
C GLU A 7 26.71 2.74 -7.66
N LEU A 8 27.79 2.56 -6.89
CA LEU A 8 28.08 3.33 -5.68
C LEU A 8 28.78 4.68 -5.96
N PHE A 9 29.49 4.79 -7.09
CA PHE A 9 30.23 6.00 -7.50
C PHE A 9 29.84 6.53 -8.89
N GLY A 10 28.67 6.12 -9.40
CA GLY A 10 28.19 6.42 -10.75
C GLY A 10 28.12 7.90 -11.12
N GLU A 11 29.22 8.42 -11.66
CA GLU A 11 29.23 9.43 -12.71
C GLU A 11 28.49 8.88 -13.94
N GLY A 12 27.16 8.93 -13.88
CA GLY A 12 26.26 8.58 -14.97
C GLY A 12 25.10 9.57 -15.03
N SER A 13 25.36 10.75 -15.60
CA SER A 13 24.34 11.75 -15.96
C SER A 13 23.23 12.00 -14.93
N GLY A 14 23.60 12.45 -13.73
CA GLY A 14 22.99 13.50 -12.87
C GLY A 14 21.48 13.80 -12.82
N ALA A 15 20.58 12.98 -13.36
CA ALA A 15 19.15 13.15 -13.19
C ALA A 15 18.68 12.29 -12.01
N PRO A 16 18.22 12.87 -10.89
CA PRO A 16 17.68 12.09 -9.79
C PRO A 16 16.54 11.20 -10.32
N GLN A 17 16.57 9.90 -10.04
CA GLN A 17 15.50 9.00 -10.48
C GLN A 17 14.34 9.03 -9.47
N PRO A 18 13.08 8.97 -9.95
CA PRO A 18 11.92 8.95 -9.08
C PRO A 18 11.80 7.62 -8.34
N ARG A 19 11.50 7.66 -7.04
CA ARG A 19 11.48 6.47 -6.15
C ARG A 19 10.19 5.63 -6.28
N LEU A 20 9.75 5.39 -7.52
CA LEU A 20 8.47 4.75 -7.85
C LEU A 20 8.33 3.32 -7.30
N ARG A 21 9.40 2.52 -7.32
CA ARG A 21 9.37 1.12 -6.87
C ARG A 21 8.95 0.97 -5.41
N ARG A 22 9.43 1.87 -4.53
CA ARG A 22 9.07 1.83 -3.10
C ARG A 22 7.59 2.15 -2.88
N VAL A 23 7.07 3.12 -3.63
CA VAL A 23 5.66 3.50 -3.57
C VAL A 23 4.76 2.35 -4.01
N VAL A 24 5.11 1.66 -5.10
CA VAL A 24 4.35 0.50 -5.58
C VAL A 24 4.34 -0.63 -4.54
N ILE A 25 5.49 -0.92 -3.93
CA ILE A 25 5.58 -1.94 -2.87
C ILE A 25 4.69 -1.57 -1.68
N LEU A 26 4.75 -0.32 -1.21
CA LEU A 26 3.90 0.17 -0.12
C LEU A 26 2.41 0.03 -0.43
N LEU A 27 2.02 0.36 -1.67
CA LEU A 27 0.63 0.32 -2.10
C LEU A 27 0.10 -1.12 -2.22
N VAL A 28 0.90 -2.03 -2.79
CA VAL A 28 0.54 -3.44 -2.92
C VAL A 28 0.46 -4.10 -1.54
N VAL A 29 1.46 -3.91 -0.68
CA VAL A 29 1.46 -4.46 0.67
C VAL A 29 0.29 -3.87 1.47
N GLY A 30 0.07 -2.56 1.39
CA GLY A 30 -1.04 -1.90 2.06
C GLY A 30 -2.41 -2.44 1.65
N MET A 31 -2.63 -2.70 0.35
CA MET A 31 -3.88 -3.31 -0.11
C MET A 31 -4.05 -4.76 0.36
N ILE A 32 -3.01 -5.58 0.30
CA ILE A 32 -3.07 -6.95 0.80
C ILE A 32 -3.40 -6.95 2.30
N THR A 33 -2.73 -6.10 3.08
CA THR A 33 -3.00 -5.94 4.51
C THR A 33 -4.42 -5.43 4.77
N ALA A 34 -4.95 -4.51 3.96
CA ALA A 34 -6.32 -4.02 4.10
C ALA A 34 -7.36 -5.12 3.83
N LEU A 35 -7.12 -5.97 2.82
CA LEU A 35 -7.98 -7.10 2.48
C LEU A 35 -7.96 -8.18 3.56
N LEU A 36 -6.77 -8.57 4.04
CA LEU A 36 -6.63 -9.47 5.19
C LEU A 36 -7.26 -8.86 6.45
N GLY A 37 -7.20 -7.54 6.56
CA GLY A 37 -7.80 -6.74 7.60
C GLY A 37 -9.33 -6.85 7.68
N LEU A 38 -10.03 -7.25 6.61
CA LEU A 38 -11.45 -7.57 6.72
C LEU A 38 -11.73 -8.67 7.74
N ALA A 39 -10.79 -9.57 8.01
CA ALA A 39 -10.96 -10.61 9.03
C ALA A 39 -10.68 -10.11 10.46
N CYS A 40 -9.82 -9.09 10.64
CA CYS A 40 -9.37 -8.60 11.95
C CYS A 40 -9.37 -7.07 12.08
N SER A 41 -8.61 -6.36 11.24
CA SER A 41 -8.63 -4.89 11.14
C SER A 41 -7.98 -4.38 9.85
N SER A 42 -8.66 -3.52 9.09
CA SER A 42 -8.14 -2.89 7.86
C SER A 42 -7.30 -1.62 8.10
N VAL A 43 -7.30 -1.10 9.34
CA VAL A 43 -6.58 0.12 9.75
C VAL A 43 -5.08 0.13 9.37
N PRO A 44 -4.28 -0.92 9.68
CA PRO A 44 -2.86 -0.92 9.31
C PRO A 44 -2.62 -0.89 7.79
N GLY A 45 -3.51 -1.50 6.99
CA GLY A 45 -3.43 -1.43 5.53
C GLY A 45 -3.70 -0.02 5.00
N GLY A 46 -4.68 0.67 5.59
CA GLY A 46 -4.97 2.08 5.28
C GLY A 46 -3.80 3.01 5.60
N ALA A 47 -3.13 2.82 6.74
CA ALA A 47 -1.95 3.61 7.10
C ALA A 47 -0.81 3.46 6.08
N LEU A 48 -0.56 2.24 5.57
CA LEU A 48 0.45 2.00 4.53
C LEU A 48 0.12 2.71 3.21
N ILE A 49 -1.16 2.74 2.82
CA ILE A 49 -1.60 3.44 1.61
C ILE A 49 -1.47 4.96 1.76
N LEU A 50 -1.76 5.51 2.95
CA LEU A 50 -1.53 6.93 3.24
C LEU A 50 -0.03 7.28 3.22
N LEU A 51 0.84 6.41 3.72
CA LEU A 51 2.29 6.59 3.60
C LEU A 51 2.74 6.58 2.13
N ALA A 52 2.16 5.71 1.31
CA ALA A 52 2.40 5.71 -0.14
C ALA A 52 1.93 7.03 -0.78
N TRP A 53 0.78 7.57 -0.38
CA TRP A 53 0.28 8.87 -0.84
C TRP A 53 1.25 10.01 -0.53
N VAL A 54 1.69 10.11 0.72
CA VAL A 54 2.66 11.15 1.16
C VAL A 54 3.98 11.02 0.39
N ALA A 55 4.43 9.80 0.09
CA ALA A 55 5.63 9.58 -0.71
C ALA A 55 5.45 10.08 -2.16
N ILE A 56 4.26 9.90 -2.75
CA ILE A 56 3.96 10.39 -4.10
C ILE A 56 3.90 11.91 -4.15
N GLU A 57 3.26 12.56 -3.16
CA GLU A 57 3.20 14.02 -3.10
C GLU A 57 4.60 14.62 -3.04
N LYS A 58 5.49 14.06 -2.21
CA LYS A 58 6.90 14.48 -2.17
C LYS A 58 7.62 14.33 -3.50
N GLU A 59 7.37 13.26 -4.26
CA GLU A 59 7.98 13.09 -5.59
C GLU A 59 7.39 14.05 -6.62
N MET A 60 6.09 14.41 -6.50
CA MET A 60 5.44 15.39 -7.35
C MET A 60 5.98 16.81 -7.08
N ASP A 61 6.16 17.19 -5.80
CA ASP A 61 6.80 18.45 -5.42
C ASP A 61 8.22 18.57 -5.98
N ARG A 62 8.96 17.45 -6.05
CA ARG A 62 10.29 17.40 -6.67
C ARG A 62 10.25 17.61 -8.19
N VAL A 63 9.18 17.20 -8.86
CA VAL A 63 8.96 17.53 -10.29
C VAL A 63 8.59 18.99 -10.45
N GLU A 64 7.71 19.52 -9.61
CA GLU A 64 7.23 20.92 -9.70
C GLU A 64 8.33 21.94 -9.36
N SER A 65 9.21 21.61 -8.42
CA SER A 65 10.41 22.42 -8.11
C SER A 65 11.50 22.36 -9.18
N GLY A 66 11.33 21.55 -10.24
CA GLY A 66 12.33 21.36 -11.30
C GLY A 66 13.52 20.48 -10.90
N PHE A 67 13.47 19.83 -9.74
CA PHE A 67 14.51 18.90 -9.30
C PHE A 67 14.49 17.59 -10.10
N LEU A 68 13.33 17.21 -10.65
CA LEU A 68 13.14 16.05 -11.52
C LEU A 68 12.79 16.49 -12.95
N PRO A 69 13.21 15.73 -13.98
CA PRO A 69 12.85 16.01 -15.37
C PRO A 69 11.33 15.95 -15.59
N ALA A 70 10.81 16.82 -16.46
CA ALA A 70 9.37 16.94 -16.73
C ALA A 70 8.74 15.62 -17.23
N ASP A 71 9.53 14.74 -17.84
CA ASP A 71 9.10 13.42 -18.31
C ASP A 71 8.65 12.49 -17.16
N ALA A 72 9.15 12.73 -15.94
CA ALA A 72 8.75 11.98 -14.74
C ALA A 72 7.33 12.35 -14.25
N ARG A 73 6.73 13.45 -14.74
CA ARG A 73 5.41 13.91 -14.30
C ARG A 73 4.29 12.91 -14.62
N ARG A 74 4.31 12.32 -15.82
CA ARG A 74 3.28 11.37 -16.29
C ARG A 74 3.17 10.11 -15.42
N PRO A 75 4.27 9.37 -15.13
CA PRO A 75 4.18 8.20 -14.26
C PRO A 75 3.77 8.55 -12.83
N ILE A 76 4.26 9.66 -12.27
CA ILE A 76 3.89 10.11 -10.92
C ILE A 76 2.40 10.46 -10.83
N ALA A 77 1.85 11.16 -11.82
CA ALA A 77 0.42 11.48 -11.88
C ALA A 77 -0.47 10.22 -11.97
N ARG A 78 -0.04 9.20 -12.71
CA ARG A 78 -0.72 7.89 -12.74
C ARG A 78 -0.71 7.22 -11.38
N LEU A 79 0.46 7.15 -10.72
CA LEU A 79 0.55 6.58 -9.38
C LEU A 79 -0.35 7.33 -8.40
N ARG A 80 -0.37 8.67 -8.44
CA ARG A 80 -1.27 9.48 -7.62
C ARG A 80 -2.73 9.06 -7.81
N THR A 81 -3.17 8.92 -9.05
CA THR A 81 -4.55 8.50 -9.36
C THR A 81 -4.85 7.11 -8.79
N ILE A 82 -3.92 6.16 -8.96
CA ILE A 82 -4.06 4.80 -8.42
C ILE A 82 -4.15 4.83 -6.90
N THR A 83 -3.29 5.59 -6.22
CA THR A 83 -3.34 5.72 -4.76
C THR A 83 -4.62 6.36 -4.28
N LEU A 84 -5.16 7.36 -4.99
CA LEU A 84 -6.45 7.96 -4.66
C LEU A 84 -7.58 6.93 -4.75
N VAL A 85 -7.59 6.12 -5.81
CA VAL A 85 -8.53 5.01 -5.95
C VAL A 85 -8.36 4.00 -4.81
N SER A 86 -7.13 3.65 -4.42
CA SER A 86 -6.86 2.76 -3.30
C SER A 86 -7.34 3.33 -1.97
N VAL A 87 -7.17 4.63 -1.72
CA VAL A 87 -7.70 5.30 -0.51
C VAL A 87 -9.22 5.20 -0.48
N VAL A 88 -9.90 5.54 -1.58
CA VAL A 88 -11.36 5.42 -1.68
C VAL A 88 -11.80 3.97 -1.42
N LEU A 89 -11.10 3.00 -2.02
CA LEU A 89 -11.39 1.58 -1.81
C LEU A 89 -11.23 1.16 -0.35
N VAL A 90 -10.17 1.60 0.35
CA VAL A 90 -9.98 1.29 1.78
C VAL A 90 -11.06 1.94 2.64
N VAL A 91 -11.47 3.17 2.34
CA VAL A 91 -12.58 3.83 3.03
C VAL A 91 -13.87 3.02 2.84
N LEU A 92 -14.15 2.57 1.62
CA LEU A 92 -15.30 1.69 1.35
C LEU A 92 -15.19 0.37 2.11
N LEU A 93 -14.02 -0.27 2.12
CA LEU A 93 -13.77 -1.50 2.88
C LEU A 93 -13.98 -1.29 4.38
N PHE A 94 -13.60 -0.13 4.93
CA PHE A 94 -13.84 0.22 6.32
C PHE A 94 -15.35 0.29 6.63
N PHE A 95 -16.16 0.90 5.76
CA PHE A 95 -17.61 0.91 5.94
C PHE A 95 -18.23 -0.49 5.85
N VAL A 96 -17.75 -1.32 4.91
CA VAL A 96 -18.16 -2.74 4.82
C VAL A 96 -17.79 -3.48 6.11
N GLN A 97 -16.59 -3.25 6.63
CA GLN A 97 -16.12 -3.86 7.88
C GLN A 97 -17.02 -3.46 9.06
N LEU A 98 -17.38 -2.18 9.15
CA LEU A 98 -18.26 -1.65 10.20
C LEU A 98 -19.68 -2.24 10.07
N PHE A 99 -20.19 -2.38 8.86
CA PHE A 99 -21.48 -3.03 8.59
C PHE A 99 -21.46 -4.52 8.99
N LEU A 100 -20.43 -5.27 8.59
CA LEU A 100 -20.25 -6.68 8.98
C LEU A 100 -20.10 -6.84 10.49
N MET A 101 -19.45 -5.88 11.16
CA MET A 101 -19.29 -5.86 12.62
C MET A 101 -20.62 -5.65 13.33
N CYS A 102 -21.41 -4.66 12.90
CA CYS A 102 -22.76 -4.44 13.43
C CYS A 102 -23.72 -5.60 13.13
N GLY A 103 -23.51 -6.32 12.02
CA GLY A 103 -24.31 -7.49 11.63
C GLY A 103 -23.97 -8.80 12.36
N GLY A 104 -22.99 -8.81 13.28
CA GLY A 104 -22.61 -10.02 14.02
C GLY A 104 -21.89 -11.08 13.17
N TYR A 105 -21.39 -10.73 11.98
CA TYR A 105 -20.73 -11.67 11.08
C TYR A 105 -19.45 -12.26 11.70
N TYR A 106 -18.71 -11.45 12.47
CA TYR A 106 -17.50 -11.92 13.16
C TYR A 106 -17.78 -12.99 14.22
N ASP A 107 -18.91 -12.93 14.91
CA ASP A 107 -19.27 -13.97 15.88
C ASP A 107 -19.47 -15.32 15.19
N LEU A 108 -20.13 -15.33 14.03
CA LEU A 108 -20.33 -16.55 13.23
C LEU A 108 -18.99 -17.06 12.65
N LEU A 109 -18.17 -16.16 12.10
CA LEU A 109 -16.87 -16.50 11.52
C LEU A 109 -15.92 -17.11 12.55
N TRP A 110 -15.77 -16.45 13.71
CA TRP A 110 -14.87 -16.92 14.76
C TRP A 110 -15.38 -18.18 15.45
N ARG A 111 -16.69 -18.33 15.64
CA ARG A 111 -17.27 -19.59 16.14
C ARG A 111 -16.95 -20.74 15.20
N ALA A 112 -17.17 -20.58 13.88
CA ALA A 112 -16.87 -21.61 12.90
C ALA A 112 -15.37 -21.97 12.90
N ALA A 113 -14.49 -20.97 12.89
CA ALA A 113 -13.05 -21.19 12.92
C ALA A 113 -12.58 -21.93 14.19
N LEU A 114 -13.07 -21.53 15.37
CA LEU A 114 -12.73 -22.18 16.63
C LEU A 114 -13.25 -23.62 16.71
N THR A 115 -14.45 -23.89 16.19
CA THR A 115 -14.97 -25.27 16.15
C THR A 115 -14.16 -26.18 15.25
N MET A 116 -13.69 -25.67 14.10
CA MET A 116 -12.84 -26.43 13.19
C MET A 116 -11.47 -26.72 13.80
N LEU A 117 -10.88 -25.72 14.46
CA LEU A 117 -9.56 -25.86 15.11
C LEU A 117 -9.61 -26.79 16.33
N GLY A 118 -10.67 -26.71 17.14
CA GLY A 118 -10.91 -27.62 18.26
C GLY A 118 -11.14 -29.06 17.82
N GLY A 119 -11.81 -29.26 16.67
CA GLY A 119 -11.98 -30.58 16.07
C GLY A 119 -10.67 -31.21 15.60
N THR A 120 -9.71 -30.42 15.12
CA THR A 120 -8.39 -30.90 14.68
C THR A 120 -7.39 -31.14 15.80
N LEU A 121 -7.55 -30.50 16.96
CA LEU A 121 -6.68 -30.69 18.14
C LEU A 121 -7.19 -31.79 19.09
N GLY A 122 -8.46 -32.20 18.93
CA GLY A 122 -9.09 -33.26 19.72
C GLY A 122 -9.02 -34.66 19.13
N SER A 123 -8.37 -34.85 17.97
CA SER A 123 -8.11 -36.14 17.31
C SER A 123 -6.63 -36.49 17.34
#